data_AF-A0A536WSC1-F1
#
_entry.id   AF-A0A536WSC1-F1
#
_cell.length_a   1.000
_cell.length_b   1.000
_cell.length_c   1.000
_cell.angle_alpha   90.00
_cell.angle_beta   90.00
_cell.angle_gamma   90.00
#
_symmetry.space_group_name_H-M   'P 1'
#
loop_
_entity.id
_entity.type
_entity.pdbx_description
1 polymer ?
#
loop_
_entity_poly.entity_id
_entity_poly.type
_entity_poly.pdbx_seq_one_letter_code
_entity_poly.pdbx_strand_id
1 'polypeptide(L)'
;MNSRPWLATYRDNRIPESIDPNAYASVVRMLEQAMTAFADKPAFRAFGQTLTYADVDRLSGAFAAWLQNRLGVVKGDHIAVMSPNLLAFPIAFLGIARAGAVQVNVNPMYTPRELEHQLNDSQSKIIVIFSGSTPALAEVIARTGVKTVITVTPGDCSDADLPAPPIDARLVGSIAFADALAEGAA
;
A
#
# COMPACT_ATOMS: atom_id res chain seq x y z
N MET A 1 16.44 39.46 11.46
CA MET A 1 16.10 38.04 11.74
C MET A 1 16.30 37.25 10.46
N ASN A 2 17.07 36.16 10.49
CA ASN A 2 17.28 35.33 9.31
C ASN A 2 15.94 34.64 8.99
N SER A 3 15.41 34.80 7.77
CA SER A 3 14.04 34.39 7.41
C SER A 3 13.83 32.87 7.39
N ARG A 4 14.90 32.09 7.62
CA ARG A 4 14.92 30.62 7.55
C ARG A 4 15.82 30.00 8.64
N PRO A 5 15.41 30.02 9.92
CA PRO A 5 16.23 29.56 11.04
C PRO A 5 16.60 28.06 10.98
N TRP A 6 15.81 27.23 10.29
CA TRP A 6 16.07 25.79 10.11
C TRP A 6 17.35 25.48 9.30
N LEU A 7 17.87 26.44 8.52
CA LEU A 7 19.09 26.22 7.74
C LEU A 7 20.33 25.97 8.62
N ALA A 8 20.33 26.44 9.86
CA ALA A 8 21.39 26.08 10.83
C ALA A 8 21.38 24.57 11.09
N THR A 9 20.21 24.01 11.40
CA THR A 9 20.04 22.56 11.59
C THR A 9 20.39 21.76 10.34
N TYR A 10 20.07 22.27 9.14
CA TYR A 10 20.39 21.58 7.89
C TYR A 10 21.91 21.49 7.70
N ARG A 11 22.64 22.59 7.91
CA ARG A 11 24.11 22.61 7.84
C ARG A 11 24.75 21.66 8.84
N ASP A 12 24.28 21.67 10.09
CA ASP A 12 24.79 20.78 11.15
C ASP A 12 24.61 19.29 10.80
N ASN A 13 23.57 18.96 10.02
CA ASN A 13 23.24 17.60 9.59
C ASN A 13 23.62 17.30 8.13
N ARG A 14 24.38 18.18 7.46
CA ARG A 14 24.77 18.05 6.03
C ARG A 14 23.58 17.86 5.07
N ILE A 15 22.43 18.44 5.42
CA ILE A 15 21.25 18.49 4.58
C ILE A 15 21.39 19.69 3.63
N PRO A 16 21.23 19.52 2.30
CA PRO A 16 21.26 20.63 1.36
C PRO A 16 20.19 21.69 1.68
N GLU A 17 20.51 22.98 1.49
CA GLU A 17 19.56 24.07 1.71
C GLU A 17 18.43 24.10 0.68
N SER A 18 18.65 23.48 -0.49
CA SER A 18 17.69 23.34 -1.59
C SER A 18 17.75 21.94 -2.17
N ILE A 19 16.60 21.47 -2.66
CA ILE A 19 16.49 20.24 -3.45
C ILE A 19 16.23 20.58 -4.91
N ASP A 20 16.58 19.67 -5.83
CA ASP A 20 16.04 19.70 -7.19
C ASP A 20 14.72 18.92 -7.20
N PRO A 21 13.56 19.61 -7.31
CA PRO A 21 12.26 18.94 -7.34
C PRO A 21 12.05 18.11 -8.61
N ASN A 22 12.89 18.29 -9.64
CA ASN A 22 12.82 17.58 -10.91
C ASN A 22 13.88 16.49 -11.05
N ALA A 23 14.63 16.18 -9.98
CA ALA A 23 15.66 15.15 -9.99
C ALA A 23 15.12 13.77 -10.43
N TYR A 24 13.81 13.53 -10.26
CA TYR A 24 13.12 12.32 -10.66
C TYR A 24 11.81 12.64 -11.39
N ALA A 25 11.51 11.87 -12.43
CA ALA A 25 10.26 12.00 -13.18
C ALA A 25 9.02 11.60 -12.35
N SER A 26 9.19 10.76 -11.34
CA SER A 26 8.14 10.37 -10.39
C SER A 26 8.74 9.76 -9.12
N VAL A 27 7.92 9.68 -8.05
CA VAL A 27 8.26 8.93 -6.84
C VAL A 27 8.55 7.46 -7.15
N VAL A 28 7.83 6.86 -8.10
CA VAL A 28 8.08 5.48 -8.54
C VAL A 28 9.47 5.35 -9.15
N ARG A 29 9.90 6.28 -10.02
CA ARG A 29 11.26 6.25 -10.60
C ARG A 29 12.35 6.40 -9.54
N MET A 30 12.14 7.28 -8.55
CA MET A 30 13.05 7.42 -7.41
C MET A 30 13.18 6.09 -6.65
N LEU A 31 12.05 5.41 -6.38
CA LEU A 31 12.04 4.16 -5.64
C LEU A 31 12.63 3.01 -6.45
N GLU A 32 12.34 2.88 -7.74
CA GLU A 32 12.93 1.87 -8.64
C GLU A 32 14.47 1.93 -8.64
N GLN A 33 15.04 3.14 -8.71
CA GLN A 33 16.49 3.29 -8.63
C GLN A 33 17.06 2.81 -7.30
N ALA A 34 16.38 3.11 -6.19
CA ALA A 34 16.77 2.60 -4.87
C ALA A 34 16.65 1.07 -4.79
N MET A 35 15.59 0.50 -5.38
CA MET A 35 15.39 -0.96 -5.42
C MET A 35 16.52 -1.67 -6.15
N THR A 36 17.02 -1.10 -7.26
CA THR A 36 18.19 -1.65 -7.97
C THR A 36 19.50 -1.43 -7.20
N ALA A 37 19.75 -0.20 -6.71
CA ALA A 37 21.02 0.15 -6.08
C ALA A 37 21.26 -0.56 -4.74
N PHE A 38 20.19 -0.93 -4.04
CA PHE A 38 20.24 -1.52 -2.70
C PHE A 38 19.56 -2.88 -2.62
N ALA A 39 19.42 -3.59 -3.75
CA ALA A 39 18.67 -4.83 -3.91
C ALA A 39 18.81 -5.81 -2.72
N ASP A 40 20.03 -6.11 -2.30
CA ASP A 40 20.32 -7.11 -1.26
C ASP A 40 20.14 -6.59 0.19
N LYS A 41 19.88 -5.29 0.38
CA LYS A 41 19.75 -4.69 1.71
C LYS A 41 18.35 -4.93 2.27
N PRO A 42 18.19 -5.03 3.61
CA PRO A 42 16.88 -5.00 4.25
C PRO A 42 16.14 -3.69 3.96
N ALA A 43 14.87 -3.78 3.55
CA ALA A 43 13.98 -2.65 3.29
C ALA A 43 12.91 -2.51 4.39
N PHE A 44 12.16 -3.58 4.66
CA PHE A 44 11.08 -3.58 5.66
C PHE A 44 11.16 -4.78 6.57
N ARG A 45 10.74 -4.61 7.83
CA ARG A 45 10.67 -5.67 8.84
C ARG A 45 9.37 -5.60 9.63
N ALA A 46 8.70 -6.73 9.79
CA ALA A 46 7.56 -6.90 10.70
C ALA A 46 7.46 -8.37 11.12
N PHE A 47 7.02 -8.64 12.35
CA PHE A 47 6.81 -10.01 12.87
C PHE A 47 8.00 -10.97 12.66
N GLY A 48 9.23 -10.46 12.81
CA GLY A 48 10.45 -11.26 12.61
C GLY A 48 10.81 -11.55 11.14
N GLN A 49 9.97 -11.13 10.20
CA GLN A 49 10.20 -11.26 8.77
C GLN A 49 10.89 -10.02 8.20
N THR A 50 11.71 -10.21 7.17
CA THR A 50 12.44 -9.12 6.50
C THR A 50 12.24 -9.22 5.00
N LEU A 51 11.83 -8.12 4.38
CA LEU A 51 11.90 -7.96 2.93
C LEU A 51 13.17 -7.21 2.56
N THR A 52 13.87 -7.70 1.55
CA THR A 52 14.93 -6.94 0.87
C THR A 52 14.34 -5.91 -0.08
N TYR A 53 15.15 -4.99 -0.59
CA TYR A 53 14.72 -4.09 -1.67
C TYR A 53 14.32 -4.89 -2.93
N ALA A 54 15.02 -5.97 -3.25
CA ALA A 54 14.66 -6.85 -4.36
C ALA A 54 13.29 -7.53 -4.18
N ASP A 55 12.96 -7.95 -2.96
CA ASP A 55 11.64 -8.53 -2.66
C ASP A 55 10.53 -7.51 -2.86
N VAL A 56 10.74 -6.28 -2.38
CA VAL A 56 9.78 -5.19 -2.54
C VAL A 56 9.54 -4.88 -4.01
N ASP A 57 10.59 -4.84 -4.83
CA ASP A 57 10.50 -4.63 -6.26
C ASP A 57 9.66 -5.71 -6.94
N ARG A 58 10.01 -6.98 -6.71
CA ARG A 58 9.31 -8.15 -7.26
C ARG A 58 7.84 -8.19 -6.85
N LEU A 59 7.55 -8.10 -5.56
CA LEU A 59 6.19 -8.21 -5.03
C LEU A 59 5.31 -7.04 -5.44
N SER A 60 5.84 -5.80 -5.40
CA SER A 60 5.07 -4.63 -5.85
C SER A 60 4.82 -4.65 -7.36
N GLY A 61 5.78 -5.13 -8.15
CA GLY A 61 5.61 -5.36 -9.58
C GLY A 61 4.51 -6.38 -9.89
N ALA A 62 4.51 -7.52 -9.18
CA ALA A 62 3.47 -8.54 -9.31
C ALA A 62 2.08 -7.97 -8.96
N PHE A 63 1.96 -7.25 -7.83
CA PHE A 63 0.69 -6.63 -7.47
C PHE A 63 0.21 -5.62 -8.50
N ALA A 64 1.11 -4.78 -9.04
CA ALA A 64 0.77 -3.82 -10.09
C ALA A 64 0.26 -4.53 -11.37
N ALA A 65 0.95 -5.59 -11.80
CA ALA A 65 0.55 -6.38 -12.96
C ALA A 65 -0.82 -7.02 -12.75
N TRP A 66 -1.08 -7.56 -11.56
CA TRP A 66 -2.39 -8.11 -11.22
C TRP A 66 -3.50 -7.06 -11.26
N LEU A 67 -3.29 -5.89 -10.65
CA LEU A 67 -4.26 -4.78 -10.67
C LEU A 67 -4.61 -4.39 -12.12
N GLN A 68 -3.62 -4.26 -12.99
CA GLN A 68 -3.83 -3.86 -14.38
C GLN A 68 -4.50 -4.97 -15.21
N ASN A 69 -4.00 -6.20 -15.12
CA ASN A 69 -4.42 -7.29 -16.01
C ASN A 69 -5.71 -7.98 -15.56
N ARG A 70 -5.94 -8.08 -14.25
CA ARG A 70 -7.11 -8.80 -13.71
C ARG A 70 -8.25 -7.88 -13.32
N LEU A 71 -7.95 -6.69 -12.80
CA LEU A 71 -8.98 -5.71 -12.41
C LEU A 71 -9.15 -4.57 -13.43
N GLY A 72 -8.28 -4.46 -14.44
CA GLY A 72 -8.37 -3.40 -15.44
C GLY A 72 -8.08 -2.02 -14.87
N VAL A 73 -7.29 -1.93 -13.79
CA VAL A 73 -6.92 -0.66 -13.16
C VAL A 73 -6.17 0.22 -14.15
N VAL A 74 -6.62 1.47 -14.28
CA VAL A 74 -5.99 2.47 -15.14
C VAL A 74 -5.45 3.65 -14.35
N LYS A 75 -4.66 4.48 -15.03
CA LYS A 75 -4.07 5.68 -14.44
C LYS A 75 -5.16 6.57 -13.82
N GLY A 76 -4.97 6.94 -12.56
CA GLY A 76 -5.86 7.83 -11.82
C GLY A 76 -7.00 7.14 -11.08
N ASP A 77 -7.16 5.81 -11.19
CA ASP A 77 -8.09 5.08 -10.34
C ASP A 77 -7.69 5.19 -8.86
N HIS A 78 -8.69 5.31 -7.98
CA HIS A 78 -8.48 5.37 -6.53
C HIS A 78 -8.61 3.98 -5.89
N ILE A 79 -7.58 3.58 -5.14
CA ILE A 79 -7.54 2.32 -4.42
C ILE A 79 -7.33 2.62 -2.94
N ALA A 80 -8.32 2.27 -2.11
CA ALA A 80 -8.23 2.44 -0.67
C ALA A 80 -7.30 1.39 -0.05
N VAL A 81 -6.49 1.81 0.93
CA VAL A 81 -5.64 0.91 1.70
C VAL A 81 -5.91 1.15 3.18
N MET A 82 -6.52 0.17 3.83
CA MET A 82 -6.85 0.16 5.26
C MET A 82 -6.09 -0.96 5.96
N SER A 83 -4.85 -0.69 6.36
CA SER A 83 -3.96 -1.71 6.92
C SER A 83 -3.11 -1.12 8.04
N PRO A 84 -2.78 -1.89 9.11
CA PRO A 84 -1.75 -1.49 10.06
C PRO A 84 -0.35 -1.61 9.44
N ASN A 85 0.69 -1.49 10.26
CA ASN A 85 2.09 -1.59 9.83
C ASN A 85 2.50 -3.05 9.54
N LEU A 86 1.97 -3.63 8.46
CA LEU A 86 2.30 -4.95 7.94
C LEU A 86 3.27 -4.85 6.76
N LEU A 87 3.96 -5.94 6.43
CA LEU A 87 4.79 -6.02 5.21
C LEU A 87 3.98 -5.81 3.93
N ALA A 88 2.69 -6.19 3.92
CA ALA A 88 1.81 -5.97 2.78
C ALA A 88 1.56 -4.48 2.45
N PHE A 89 1.67 -3.56 3.43
CA PHE A 89 1.42 -2.13 3.22
C PHE A 89 2.37 -1.50 2.17
N PRO A 90 3.71 -1.57 2.32
CA PRO A 90 4.62 -1.02 1.33
C PRO A 90 4.48 -1.69 -0.05
N ILE A 91 4.14 -2.98 -0.09
CA ILE A 91 3.88 -3.70 -1.35
C ILE A 91 2.63 -3.18 -2.05
N ALA A 92 1.52 -3.02 -1.31
CA ALA A 92 0.28 -2.46 -1.83
C ALA A 92 0.48 -1.03 -2.33
N PHE A 93 1.12 -0.16 -1.53
CA PHE A 93 1.42 1.22 -1.92
C PHE A 93 2.22 1.31 -3.22
N LEU A 94 3.33 0.59 -3.29
CA LEU A 94 4.18 0.61 -4.48
C LEU A 94 3.48 -0.01 -5.69
N GLY A 95 2.74 -1.11 -5.51
CA GLY A 95 2.01 -1.75 -6.61
C GLY A 95 0.91 -0.85 -7.18
N ILE A 96 0.15 -0.16 -6.31
CA ILE A 96 -0.84 0.85 -6.71
C ILE A 96 -0.17 1.98 -7.49
N ALA A 97 0.93 2.52 -6.96
CA ALA A 97 1.66 3.61 -7.60
C ALA A 97 2.25 3.19 -8.96
N ARG A 98 2.80 1.97 -9.07
CA ARG A 98 3.31 1.38 -10.32
C ARG A 98 2.20 1.15 -11.34
N ALA A 99 1.01 0.76 -10.89
CA ALA A 99 -0.17 0.64 -11.76
C ALA A 99 -0.66 2.00 -12.30
N GLY A 100 -0.13 3.12 -11.79
CA GLY A 100 -0.55 4.48 -12.14
C GLY A 100 -1.79 4.95 -11.37
N ALA A 101 -2.25 4.15 -10.41
CA ALA A 101 -3.38 4.45 -9.54
C ALA A 101 -2.95 5.31 -8.34
N VAL A 102 -3.94 5.87 -7.65
CA VAL A 102 -3.76 6.72 -6.48
C VAL A 102 -4.18 5.94 -5.23
N GLN A 103 -3.25 5.80 -4.29
CA GLN A 103 -3.59 5.23 -2.98
C GLN A 103 -4.40 6.24 -2.16
N VAL A 104 -5.54 5.78 -1.64
CA VAL A 104 -6.30 6.47 -0.61
C VAL A 104 -5.98 5.81 0.72
N ASN A 105 -5.21 6.50 1.56
CA ASN A 105 -4.80 5.94 2.85
C ASN A 105 -5.96 6.02 3.85
N VAL A 106 -6.33 4.89 4.44
CA VAL A 106 -7.45 4.76 5.36
C VAL A 106 -6.94 4.23 6.69
N ASN A 107 -7.26 4.93 7.78
CA ASN A 107 -6.83 4.51 9.11
C ASN A 107 -7.58 3.22 9.52
N PRO A 108 -6.88 2.13 9.90
CA PRO A 108 -7.50 0.87 10.31
C PRO A 108 -8.38 0.98 11.56
N MET A 109 -8.28 2.08 12.31
CA MET A 109 -9.10 2.38 13.50
C MET A 109 -10.36 3.19 13.22
N TYR A 110 -10.64 3.53 11.95
CA TYR A 110 -11.87 4.26 11.62
C TYR A 110 -13.12 3.46 11.97
N THR A 111 -14.09 4.19 12.51
CA THR A 111 -15.44 3.69 12.72
C THR A 111 -16.11 3.43 11.36
N PRO A 112 -17.16 2.58 11.30
CA PRO A 112 -17.93 2.33 10.09
C PRO A 112 -18.36 3.62 9.37
N ARG A 113 -18.85 4.62 10.11
CA ARG A 113 -19.29 5.91 9.54
C ARG A 113 -18.16 6.70 8.88
N GLU A 114 -16.99 6.74 9.51
CA GLU A 114 -15.81 7.42 8.97
C GLU A 114 -15.27 6.70 7.73
N LEU A 115 -15.26 5.37 7.77
CA LEU A 115 -14.88 4.54 6.63
C LEU A 115 -15.83 4.76 5.44
N GLU A 116 -17.14 4.75 5.66
CA GLU A 116 -18.14 5.01 4.63
C GLU A 116 -17.91 6.37 3.96
N HIS A 117 -17.70 7.42 4.77
CA HIS A 117 -17.42 8.75 4.27
C HIS A 117 -16.16 8.78 3.40
N GLN A 118 -15.05 8.22 3.89
CA GLN A 118 -13.76 8.20 3.17
C GLN A 118 -13.84 7.44 1.84
N LEU A 119 -14.53 6.30 1.82
CA LEU A 119 -14.66 5.49 0.60
C LEU A 119 -15.54 6.18 -0.46
N ASN A 120 -16.59 6.87 -0.03
CA ASN A 120 -17.48 7.60 -0.93
C ASN A 120 -16.83 8.89 -1.45
N ASP A 121 -16.16 9.66 -0.59
CA ASP A 121 -15.45 10.88 -0.97
C ASP A 121 -14.33 10.59 -1.98
N SER A 122 -13.55 9.53 -1.73
CA SER A 122 -12.49 9.10 -2.64
C SER A 122 -12.96 8.33 -3.88
N GLN A 123 -14.26 8.00 -3.95
CA GLN A 123 -14.84 7.19 -5.03
C GLN A 123 -14.10 5.85 -5.26
N SER A 124 -13.53 5.29 -4.19
CA SER A 124 -12.72 4.06 -4.27
C SER A 124 -13.60 2.87 -4.65
N LYS A 125 -13.23 2.17 -5.73
CA LYS A 125 -13.90 0.94 -6.17
C LYS A 125 -13.20 -0.32 -5.67
N ILE A 126 -11.93 -0.20 -5.26
CA ILE A 126 -11.09 -1.29 -4.78
C ILE A 126 -10.58 -0.90 -3.39
N ILE A 127 -10.57 -1.84 -2.46
CA ILE A 127 -9.94 -1.68 -1.15
C ILE A 127 -9.02 -2.85 -0.83
N VAL A 128 -7.80 -2.54 -0.40
CA VAL A 128 -6.88 -3.46 0.28
C VAL A 128 -7.08 -3.26 1.78
N ILE A 129 -7.52 -4.29 2.51
CA ILE A 129 -7.95 -4.17 3.91
C ILE A 129 -7.39 -5.29 4.78
N PHE A 130 -6.91 -4.93 5.97
CA PHE A 130 -6.50 -5.89 6.99
C PHE A 130 -7.68 -6.75 7.44
N SER A 131 -7.46 -8.07 7.55
CA SER A 131 -8.51 -9.02 7.92
C SER A 131 -9.23 -8.63 9.21
N GLY A 132 -8.51 -8.13 10.22
CA GLY A 132 -9.10 -7.63 11.48
C GLY A 132 -9.92 -6.33 11.36
N SER A 133 -9.79 -5.58 10.27
CA SER A 133 -10.58 -4.36 10.01
C SER A 133 -11.82 -4.64 9.15
N THR A 134 -11.97 -5.87 8.63
CA THR A 134 -13.10 -6.24 7.76
C THR A 134 -14.49 -6.08 8.38
N PRO A 135 -14.73 -6.22 9.70
CA PRO A 135 -16.06 -5.99 10.28
C PRO A 135 -16.58 -4.58 10.04
N ALA A 136 -15.71 -3.56 10.13
CA ALA A 136 -16.08 -2.17 9.89
C ALA A 136 -16.49 -1.93 8.43
N LEU A 137 -15.76 -2.55 7.48
CA LEU A 137 -16.12 -2.48 6.06
C LEU A 137 -17.45 -3.19 5.78
N ALA A 138 -17.67 -4.36 6.38
CA ALA A 138 -18.87 -5.16 6.17
C ALA A 138 -20.16 -4.42 6.59
N GLU A 139 -20.09 -3.53 7.59
CA GLU A 139 -21.22 -2.69 8.00
C GLU A 139 -21.61 -1.62 6.98
N VAL A 140 -20.68 -1.21 6.11
CA VAL A 140 -20.85 -0.04 5.24
C VAL A 140 -20.73 -0.32 3.75
N ILE A 141 -20.17 -1.46 3.34
CA ILE A 141 -19.85 -1.76 1.94
C ILE A 141 -21.06 -1.64 1.00
N ALA A 142 -22.26 -1.98 1.46
CA ALA A 142 -23.50 -1.86 0.67
C ALA A 142 -23.89 -0.39 0.37
N ARG A 143 -23.33 0.57 1.11
CA ARG A 143 -23.53 2.03 0.94
C ARG A 143 -22.33 2.72 0.30
N THR A 144 -21.37 1.96 -0.23
CA THR A 144 -20.19 2.51 -0.91
C THR A 144 -20.06 2.07 -2.36
N GLY A 145 -19.14 2.71 -3.08
CA GLY A 145 -18.76 2.34 -4.44
C GLY A 145 -17.87 1.10 -4.55
N VAL A 146 -17.41 0.53 -3.43
CA VAL A 146 -16.45 -0.59 -3.41
C VAL A 146 -17.05 -1.82 -4.08
N LYS A 147 -16.31 -2.40 -5.02
CA LYS A 147 -16.66 -3.62 -5.78
C LYS A 147 -15.68 -4.76 -5.53
N THR A 148 -14.43 -4.43 -5.23
CA THR A 148 -13.37 -5.43 -5.01
C THR A 148 -12.75 -5.22 -3.64
N VAL A 149 -12.72 -6.28 -2.84
CA VAL A 149 -12.09 -6.33 -1.52
C VAL A 149 -10.90 -7.27 -1.60
N ILE A 150 -9.72 -6.77 -1.27
CA ILE A 150 -8.48 -7.53 -1.21
C ILE A 150 -8.08 -7.59 0.26
N THR A 151 -8.04 -8.79 0.84
CA THR A 151 -7.76 -8.94 2.27
C THR A 151 -6.29 -9.24 2.52
N VAL A 152 -5.68 -8.50 3.45
CA VAL A 152 -4.32 -8.74 3.94
C VAL A 152 -4.32 -9.32 5.35
N THR A 153 -3.38 -10.19 5.61
CA THR A 153 -3.10 -10.86 6.87
C THR A 153 -1.68 -10.54 7.33
N PRO A 154 -1.31 -10.79 8.61
CA PRO A 154 0.04 -10.45 9.08
C PRO A 154 1.17 -11.22 8.38
N GLY A 155 0.89 -12.43 7.88
CA GLY A 155 1.86 -13.29 7.18
C GLY A 155 2.06 -12.94 5.70
N ASP A 156 1.18 -12.14 5.10
CA ASP A 156 1.28 -11.78 3.68
C ASP A 156 2.64 -11.15 3.35
N CYS A 157 3.15 -11.49 2.16
CA CYS A 157 4.50 -11.14 1.67
C CYS A 157 5.65 -11.86 2.38
N SER A 158 5.38 -12.85 3.24
CA SER A 158 6.40 -13.67 3.88
C SER A 158 6.03 -15.16 3.84
N ASP A 159 6.97 -16.02 4.21
CA ASP A 159 6.73 -17.47 4.36
C ASP A 159 6.20 -17.83 5.76
N ALA A 160 5.86 -16.83 6.58
CA ALA A 160 5.44 -17.04 7.96
C ALA A 160 3.93 -17.33 8.05
N ASP A 161 3.60 -18.47 8.67
CA ASP A 161 2.24 -18.78 9.11
C ASP A 161 1.93 -18.03 10.41
N LEU A 162 1.38 -16.81 10.26
CA LEU A 162 1.05 -15.94 11.38
C LEU A 162 -0.46 -15.93 11.65
N PRO A 163 -0.87 -15.92 12.93
CA PRO A 163 -2.28 -15.87 13.28
C PRO A 163 -2.91 -14.58 12.74
N ALA A 164 -4.03 -14.72 12.05
CA ALA A 164 -4.80 -13.61 11.50
C ALA A 164 -6.23 -13.63 12.05
N PRO A 165 -6.81 -12.46 12.40
CA PRO A 165 -8.24 -12.38 12.66
C PRO A 165 -9.03 -12.88 11.43
N PRO A 166 -10.18 -13.54 11.64
CA PRO A 166 -11.00 -14.02 10.53
C PRO A 166 -11.54 -12.85 9.71
N ILE A 167 -11.73 -13.09 8.42
CA ILE A 167 -12.41 -12.17 7.52
C ILE A 167 -13.91 -12.21 7.83
N ASP A 168 -14.56 -11.05 7.88
CA ASP A 168 -16.00 -10.96 8.09
C ASP A 168 -16.76 -11.69 6.96
N ALA A 169 -17.60 -12.67 7.34
CA ALA A 169 -18.29 -13.56 6.41
C ALA A 169 -19.26 -12.83 5.44
N ARG A 170 -19.63 -11.58 5.74
CA ARG A 170 -20.47 -10.75 4.84
C ARG A 170 -19.70 -10.28 3.60
N LEU A 171 -18.36 -10.27 3.62
CA LEU A 171 -17.51 -9.86 2.50
C LEU A 171 -17.23 -11.03 1.55
N VAL A 172 -18.29 -11.62 1.01
CA VAL A 172 -18.21 -12.76 0.09
C VAL A 172 -17.44 -12.36 -1.18
N GLY A 173 -16.52 -13.22 -1.61
CA GLY A 173 -15.71 -12.98 -2.82
C GLY A 173 -14.52 -12.04 -2.61
N SER A 174 -14.12 -11.80 -1.35
CA SER A 174 -12.84 -11.16 -1.07
C SER A 174 -11.68 -11.97 -1.63
N ILE A 175 -10.67 -11.28 -2.15
CA ILE A 175 -9.48 -11.88 -2.77
C ILE A 175 -8.34 -11.82 -1.76
N ALA A 176 -7.64 -12.94 -1.50
CA ALA A 176 -6.47 -12.88 -0.64
C ALA A 176 -5.33 -12.13 -1.32
N PHE A 177 -4.60 -11.31 -0.57
CA PHE A 177 -3.48 -10.55 -1.13
C PHE A 177 -2.38 -11.49 -1.68
N ALA A 178 -2.11 -12.60 -1.02
CA ALA A 178 -1.24 -13.67 -1.53
C ALA A 178 -1.66 -14.20 -2.91
N ASP A 179 -2.97 -14.40 -3.14
CA ASP A 179 -3.47 -14.87 -4.44
C ASP A 179 -3.27 -13.82 -5.54
N ALA A 180 -3.54 -12.55 -5.23
CA ALA A 180 -3.28 -11.44 -6.14
C ALA A 180 -1.79 -11.33 -6.51
N LEU A 181 -0.88 -11.54 -5.55
CA LEU A 181 0.56 -11.57 -5.80
C LEU A 181 0.97 -12.77 -6.67
N ALA A 182 0.43 -13.96 -6.40
CA ALA A 182 0.75 -15.16 -7.15
C ALA A 182 0.28 -15.07 -8.60
N GLU A 183 -0.95 -14.60 -8.83
CA GLU A 183 -1.50 -14.39 -10.18
C GLU A 183 -0.79 -13.28 -10.94
N GLY A 184 -0.33 -12.23 -10.26
CA GLY A 184 0.40 -11.12 -10.88
C GLY A 184 1.86 -11.42 -11.23
N ALA A 185 2.42 -12.48 -10.65
CA ALA A 185 3.79 -12.93 -10.93
C ALA A 185 3.88 -13.90 -12.13
N ALA A 186 2.74 -14.38 -12.63
CA ALA A 186 2.62 -15.27 -13.79
C ALA A 186 2.61 -14.50 -15.11
#